data_AF-A0A1F3SCK3-F1
#
_entry.id   AF-A0A1F3SCK3-F1
#
_cell.length_a   1.000
_cell.length_b   1.000
_cell.length_c   1.000
_cell.angle_alpha   90.00
_cell.angle_beta   90.00
_cell.angle_gamma   90.00
#
_symmetry.space_group_name_H-M   'P 1'
#
loop_
_entity.id
_entity.type
_entity.pdbx_description
1 polymer ?
#
loop_
_entity_poly.entity_id
_entity_poly.type
_entity_poly.pdbx_seq_one_letter_code
_entity_poly.pdbx_strand_id
1 'polypeptide(L)'
;MGLVQKKIHYILNTSEETNGELFYSEAESAMKLYQLRNGVIALVFSLGACLPAVCLADDDDIDDIESDMETALSESDAAQSEAVASKKRALEEKAKLQKAKSESIEALNKATRTETKAKKEISILEAQISNTVKEKQKYEKLKANAEKKIVAYQEMVNVKKSELQEVTMAKEAAKEQKELEEKNLNRYLNERNNLEKQIVRERDETRALNREIVALKKRIAAAEKNQASLRNKTQKSTNINARAKDERDMLNRKVSNVTGSNKALIRSPLRNCKVTSEAKESARVVGSIKKGVRYELFRIVNKNWVELQLGFERAYAERTCFLR
;
A
#
# COMPACT_ATOMS: atom_id res chain seq x y z
N MET A 1 19.39 58.27 43.66
CA MET A 1 19.63 59.10 44.87
C MET A 1 19.93 60.59 44.57
N GLY A 2 20.01 61.06 43.32
CA GLY A 2 20.39 62.46 43.01
C GLY A 2 19.29 63.53 43.04
N LEU A 3 18.00 63.17 43.17
CA LEU A 3 16.88 64.13 43.13
C LEU A 3 16.42 64.64 44.50
N VAL A 4 16.80 63.94 45.58
CA VAL A 4 16.41 64.33 46.95
C VAL A 4 17.32 65.42 47.52
N GLN A 5 18.63 65.41 47.18
CA GLN A 5 19.58 66.43 47.62
C GLN A 5 19.32 67.81 47.02
N LYS A 6 18.84 67.91 45.77
CA LYS A 6 18.53 69.22 45.15
C LYS A 6 17.32 69.93 45.78
N LYS A 7 16.37 69.16 46.34
CA LYS A 7 15.14 69.74 46.91
C LYS A 7 15.35 70.30 48.32
N ILE A 8 16.30 69.75 49.08
CA ILE A 8 16.67 70.25 50.41
C ILE A 8 17.49 71.55 50.30
N HIS A 9 18.35 71.67 49.29
CA HIS A 9 19.16 72.88 49.11
C HIS A 9 18.35 74.12 48.73
N TYR A 10 17.25 73.95 47.99
CA TYR A 10 16.39 75.06 47.57
C TYR A 10 15.51 75.60 48.72
N ILE A 11 15.09 74.73 49.65
CA ILE A 11 14.21 75.12 50.77
C ILE A 11 15.00 75.86 51.86
N LEU A 12 16.26 75.48 52.11
CA LEU A 12 17.11 76.15 53.11
C LEU A 12 17.52 77.57 52.68
N ASN A 13 17.89 77.78 51.41
CA ASN A 13 18.27 79.12 50.91
C ASN A 13 17.10 80.12 50.93
N THR A 14 15.87 79.67 50.61
CA THR A 14 14.70 80.58 50.63
C THR A 14 14.19 80.93 52.04
N SER A 15 14.62 80.19 53.08
CA SER A 15 14.20 80.45 54.46
C SER A 15 15.13 81.42 55.20
N GLU A 16 16.39 81.55 54.77
CA GLU A 16 17.34 82.51 55.34
C GLU A 16 17.17 83.92 54.75
N GLU A 17 16.89 84.03 53.45
CA GLU A 17 16.65 85.33 52.78
C GLU A 17 15.36 86.01 53.28
N THR A 18 14.28 85.24 53.51
CA THR A 18 12.98 85.82 53.90
C THR A 18 12.90 86.19 55.38
N ASN A 19 13.69 85.56 56.25
CA ASN A 19 13.81 85.98 57.65
C ASN A 19 14.74 87.19 57.80
N GLY A 20 15.81 87.29 57.00
CA GLY A 20 16.73 88.44 57.02
C GLY A 20 16.03 89.77 56.70
N GLU A 21 15.19 89.80 55.67
CA GLU A 21 14.49 91.02 55.24
C GLU A 21 13.42 91.51 56.25
N LEU A 22 12.77 90.58 56.96
CA LEU A 22 11.81 90.92 58.03
C LEU A 22 12.51 91.56 59.24
N PHE A 23 13.68 91.05 59.64
CA PHE A 23 14.49 91.65 60.72
C PHE A 23 15.09 93.01 60.33
N TYR A 24 15.48 93.20 59.06
CA TYR A 24 15.97 94.50 58.60
C TYR A 24 14.87 95.56 58.60
N SER A 25 13.63 95.25 58.19
CA SER A 25 12.54 96.24 58.20
C SER A 25 12.03 96.60 59.61
N GLU A 26 12.04 95.64 60.56
CA GLU A 26 11.71 95.90 61.97
C GLU A 26 12.82 96.72 62.66
N ALA A 27 14.10 96.47 62.32
CA ALA A 27 15.23 97.26 62.81
C ALA A 27 15.25 98.70 62.25
N GLU A 28 14.94 98.89 60.97
CA GLU A 28 14.84 100.22 60.35
C GLU A 28 13.66 101.02 60.91
N SER A 29 12.52 100.36 61.15
CA SER A 29 11.35 100.98 61.78
C SER A 29 11.61 101.36 63.24
N ALA A 30 12.35 100.52 63.99
CA ALA A 30 12.78 100.83 65.35
C ALA A 30 13.81 101.97 65.39
N MET A 31 14.73 102.03 64.42
CA MET A 31 15.73 103.09 64.32
C MET A 31 15.10 104.44 63.95
N LYS A 32 14.09 104.45 63.05
CA LYS A 32 13.29 105.65 62.74
C LYS A 32 12.45 106.13 63.93
N LEU A 33 11.86 105.22 64.71
CA LEU A 33 11.18 105.56 65.98
C LEU A 33 12.13 106.12 67.04
N TYR A 34 13.38 105.63 67.09
CA TYR A 34 14.42 106.15 67.99
C TYR A 34 14.89 107.55 67.57
N GLN A 35 15.01 107.80 66.27
CA GLN A 35 15.33 109.13 65.72
C GLN A 35 14.19 110.13 65.92
N LEU A 36 12.93 109.71 65.75
CA LEU A 36 11.75 110.55 66.07
C LEU A 36 11.67 110.87 67.57
N ARG A 37 11.95 109.90 68.45
CA ARG A 37 11.95 110.13 69.91
C ARG A 37 13.08 111.09 70.34
N ASN A 38 14.26 110.97 69.74
CA ASN A 38 15.37 111.89 69.99
C ASN A 38 15.12 113.29 69.37
N GLY A 39 14.42 113.37 68.24
CA GLY A 39 13.97 114.63 67.64
C GLY A 39 12.95 115.34 68.52
N VAL A 40 11.97 114.63 69.08
CA VAL A 40 10.98 115.20 70.02
C VAL A 40 11.63 115.64 71.34
N ILE A 41 12.62 114.88 71.86
CA ILE A 41 13.39 115.30 73.04
C ILE A 41 14.22 116.57 72.75
N ALA A 42 14.80 116.69 71.55
CA ALA A 42 15.51 117.90 71.14
C ALA A 42 14.57 119.11 70.99
N LEU A 43 13.34 118.90 70.50
CA LEU A 43 12.33 119.94 70.35
C LEU A 43 11.75 120.41 71.70
N VAL A 44 11.62 119.49 72.67
CA VAL A 44 11.26 119.82 74.06
C VAL A 44 12.40 120.56 74.78
N PHE A 45 13.66 120.26 74.47
CA PHE A 45 14.82 121.00 75.00
C PHE A 45 14.99 122.39 74.36
N SER A 46 14.64 122.56 73.08
CA SER A 46 14.67 123.89 72.42
C SER A 46 13.50 124.78 72.83
N LEU A 47 12.29 124.22 73.00
CA LEU A 47 11.14 124.96 73.57
C LEU A 47 11.36 125.32 75.04
N GLY A 48 12.00 124.44 75.83
CA GLY A 48 12.38 124.74 77.21
C GLY A 48 13.48 125.80 77.37
N ALA A 49 14.27 126.08 76.33
CA ALA A 49 15.32 127.09 76.33
C ALA A 49 14.88 128.48 75.81
N CYS A 50 13.69 128.58 75.21
CA CYS A 50 13.16 129.86 74.70
C CYS A 50 12.21 130.58 75.69
N LEU A 51 11.83 129.94 76.80
CA LEU A 51 10.93 130.54 77.80
C LEU A 51 11.48 131.73 78.62
N PRO A 52 12.76 132.14 78.59
CA PRO A 52 13.18 133.42 79.21
C PRO A 52 13.36 134.61 78.25
N ALA A 53 13.11 134.47 76.94
CA ALA A 53 13.46 135.51 75.94
C ALA A 53 12.26 136.29 75.34
N VAL A 54 11.06 136.18 75.92
CA VAL A 54 9.84 136.87 75.42
C VAL A 54 9.58 138.22 76.12
N CYS A 55 10.54 138.77 76.87
CA CYS A 55 10.33 140.06 77.56
C CYS A 55 10.70 141.32 76.76
N LEU A 56 11.19 141.23 75.52
CA LEU A 56 11.60 142.39 74.70
C LEU A 56 11.52 142.12 73.18
N ALA A 57 10.40 141.59 72.69
CA ALA A 57 10.09 141.56 71.25
C ALA A 57 8.76 142.28 71.00
N ASP A 58 8.70 143.10 69.95
CA ASP A 58 7.53 143.87 69.55
C ASP A 58 6.38 142.93 69.12
N ASP A 59 5.13 143.40 69.22
CA ASP A 59 3.89 142.60 69.00
C ASP A 59 3.80 141.90 67.62
N ASP A 60 4.68 142.20 66.66
CA ASP A 60 4.69 141.59 65.32
C ASP A 60 5.46 140.24 65.24
N ASP A 61 6.35 139.90 66.19
CA ASP A 61 7.18 138.67 66.14
C ASP A 61 6.54 137.45 66.87
N ILE A 62 5.46 137.66 67.64
CA ILE A 62 4.75 136.59 68.37
C ILE A 62 3.85 135.77 67.43
N ASP A 63 3.23 136.42 66.45
CA ASP A 63 2.38 135.77 65.44
C ASP A 63 3.18 134.79 64.56
N ASP A 64 4.44 135.10 64.26
CA ASP A 64 5.34 134.22 63.48
C ASP A 64 5.76 132.97 64.28
N ILE A 65 5.98 133.07 65.59
CA ILE A 65 6.31 131.93 66.46
C ILE A 65 5.08 131.04 66.70
N GLU A 66 3.90 131.63 66.83
CA GLU A 66 2.64 130.88 66.98
C GLU A 66 2.30 130.14 65.67
N SER A 67 2.49 130.79 64.53
CA SER A 67 2.39 130.19 63.18
C SER A 67 3.37 129.03 62.99
N ASP A 68 4.64 129.18 63.40
CA ASP A 68 5.66 128.13 63.28
C ASP A 68 5.40 126.95 64.22
N MET A 69 4.89 127.19 65.43
CA MET A 69 4.47 126.11 66.35
C MET A 69 3.21 125.38 65.86
N GLU A 70 2.24 126.09 65.30
CA GLU A 70 1.03 125.49 64.73
C GLU A 70 1.35 124.68 63.48
N THR A 71 2.32 125.15 62.68
CA THR A 71 2.89 124.40 61.55
C THR A 71 3.64 123.15 62.02
N ALA A 72 4.51 123.25 63.03
CA ALA A 72 5.25 122.11 63.58
C ALA A 72 4.35 121.07 64.27
N LEU A 73 3.28 121.49 64.94
CA LEU A 73 2.28 120.60 65.52
C LEU A 73 1.45 119.92 64.43
N SER A 74 1.05 120.65 63.39
CA SER A 74 0.35 120.10 62.23
C SER A 74 1.22 119.10 61.45
N GLU A 75 2.52 119.38 61.31
CA GLU A 75 3.51 118.47 60.72
C GLU A 75 3.77 117.23 61.60
N SER A 76 3.80 117.38 62.93
CA SER A 76 3.92 116.28 63.87
C SER A 76 2.68 115.38 63.86
N ASP A 77 1.49 115.96 63.81
CA ASP A 77 0.22 115.22 63.71
C ASP A 77 0.08 114.54 62.34
N ALA A 78 0.52 115.21 61.27
CA ALA A 78 0.63 114.60 59.94
C ALA A 78 1.62 113.42 59.94
N ALA A 79 2.80 113.57 60.55
CA ALA A 79 3.80 112.52 60.66
C ALA A 79 3.34 111.35 61.54
N GLN A 80 2.62 111.60 62.64
CA GLN A 80 2.01 110.53 63.43
C GLN A 80 0.89 109.82 62.68
N SER A 81 0.03 110.56 61.98
CA SER A 81 -1.03 110.00 61.14
C SER A 81 -0.46 109.11 60.04
N GLU A 82 0.62 109.56 59.39
CA GLU A 82 1.33 108.80 58.35
C GLU A 82 2.06 107.57 58.92
N ALA A 83 2.64 107.67 60.13
CA ALA A 83 3.23 106.53 60.84
C ALA A 83 2.19 105.48 61.24
N VAL A 84 0.99 105.92 61.67
CA VAL A 84 -0.13 105.02 61.97
C VAL A 84 -0.66 104.37 60.68
N ALA A 85 -0.78 105.14 59.59
CA ALA A 85 -1.20 104.63 58.29
C ALA A 85 -0.20 103.63 57.70
N SER A 86 1.11 103.88 57.82
CA SER A 86 2.15 102.97 57.35
C SER A 86 2.20 101.68 58.16
N LYS A 87 2.07 101.76 59.50
CA LYS A 87 1.98 100.59 60.37
C LYS A 87 0.74 99.75 60.08
N LYS A 88 -0.40 100.39 59.78
CA LYS A 88 -1.62 99.71 59.36
C LYS A 88 -1.43 98.99 58.02
N ARG A 89 -0.81 99.64 57.02
CA ARG A 89 -0.48 99.02 55.73
C ARG A 89 0.47 97.83 55.88
N ALA A 90 1.51 97.94 56.73
CA ALA A 90 2.45 96.86 56.99
C ALA A 90 1.78 95.65 57.68
N LEU A 91 0.85 95.90 58.62
CA LEU A 91 0.06 94.83 59.24
C LEU A 91 -0.89 94.16 58.24
N GLU A 92 -1.54 94.94 57.37
CA GLU A 92 -2.39 94.41 56.30
C GLU A 92 -1.59 93.60 55.28
N GLU A 93 -0.37 94.02 54.94
CA GLU A 93 0.54 93.30 54.05
C GLU A 93 1.07 92.00 54.70
N LYS A 94 1.46 92.05 55.97
CA LYS A 94 1.81 90.86 56.76
C LYS A 94 0.65 89.87 56.84
N ALA A 95 -0.58 90.35 57.00
CA ALA A 95 -1.78 89.51 56.99
C ALA A 95 -2.04 88.90 55.60
N LYS A 96 -1.85 89.65 54.50
CA LYS A 96 -1.95 89.14 53.12
C LYS A 96 -0.89 88.07 52.84
N LEU A 97 0.35 88.29 53.26
CA LEU A 97 1.46 87.33 53.12
C LEU A 97 1.22 86.06 53.94
N GLN A 98 0.71 86.18 55.18
CA GLN A 98 0.32 85.01 55.97
C GLN A 98 -0.80 84.20 55.31
N LYS A 99 -1.81 84.89 54.76
CA LYS A 99 -2.90 84.23 54.03
C LYS A 99 -2.36 83.50 52.80
N ALA A 100 -1.55 84.15 51.97
CA ALA A 100 -0.92 83.54 50.80
C ALA A 100 -0.02 82.35 51.18
N LYS A 101 0.71 82.44 52.30
CA LYS A 101 1.53 81.32 52.82
C LYS A 101 0.65 80.14 53.24
N SER A 102 -0.45 80.38 53.94
CA SER A 102 -1.39 79.31 54.32
C SER A 102 -2.04 78.64 53.10
N GLU A 103 -2.45 79.43 52.10
CA GLU A 103 -3.03 78.92 50.84
C GLU A 103 -2.01 78.09 50.05
N SER A 104 -0.74 78.54 50.01
CA SER A 104 0.36 77.80 49.38
C SER A 104 0.66 76.48 50.10
N ILE A 105 0.67 76.47 51.44
CA ILE A 105 0.83 75.24 52.23
C ILE A 105 -0.33 74.27 51.97
N GLU A 106 -1.56 74.77 51.90
CA GLU A 106 -2.73 73.95 51.62
C GLU A 106 -2.69 73.35 50.21
N ALA A 107 -2.30 74.15 49.20
CA ALA A 107 -2.09 73.70 47.84
C ALA A 107 -0.98 72.64 47.73
N LEU A 108 0.16 72.84 48.42
CA LEU A 108 1.25 71.89 48.47
C LEU A 108 0.83 70.57 49.14
N ASN A 109 0.09 70.64 50.24
CA ASN A 109 -0.44 69.45 50.92
C ASN A 109 -1.42 68.68 50.02
N LYS A 110 -2.26 69.39 49.27
CA LYS A 110 -3.17 68.79 48.28
C LYS A 110 -2.39 68.10 47.16
N ALA A 111 -1.38 68.77 46.59
CA ALA A 111 -0.50 68.21 45.55
C ALA A 111 0.24 66.96 46.03
N THR A 112 0.74 66.98 47.27
CA THR A 112 1.44 65.83 47.87
C THR A 112 0.50 64.64 48.08
N ARG A 113 -0.74 64.89 48.51
CA ARG A 113 -1.79 63.86 48.62
C ARG A 113 -2.14 63.27 47.25
N THR A 114 -2.23 64.08 46.20
CA THR A 114 -2.49 63.56 44.85
C THR A 114 -1.30 62.77 44.31
N GLU A 115 -0.06 63.21 44.54
CA GLU A 115 1.14 62.50 44.11
C GLU A 115 1.25 61.14 44.80
N THR A 116 0.96 61.05 46.10
CA THR A 116 0.98 59.79 46.85
C THR A 116 -0.11 58.82 46.40
N LYS A 117 -1.31 59.31 46.06
CA LYS A 117 -2.37 58.49 45.45
C LYS A 117 -1.94 57.95 44.09
N ALA A 118 -1.44 58.81 43.21
CA ALA A 118 -0.96 58.40 41.88
C ALA A 118 0.18 57.37 41.96
N LYS A 119 1.13 57.53 42.88
CA LYS A 119 2.20 56.54 43.11
C LYS A 119 1.67 55.18 43.56
N LYS A 120 0.64 55.15 44.41
CA LYS A 120 -0.01 53.89 44.81
C LYS A 120 -0.72 53.23 43.63
N GLU A 121 -1.43 53.99 42.81
CA GLU A 121 -2.09 53.48 41.60
C GLU A 121 -1.08 52.92 40.59
N ILE A 122 0.03 53.62 40.36
CA ILE A 122 1.13 53.14 39.50
C ILE A 122 1.67 51.80 40.03
N SER A 123 1.94 51.69 41.33
CA SER A 123 2.44 50.44 41.92
C SER A 123 1.46 49.26 41.76
N ILE A 124 0.14 49.52 41.87
CA ILE A 124 -0.89 48.50 41.63
C ILE A 124 -0.90 48.08 40.17
N LEU A 125 -0.84 49.03 39.23
CA LEU A 125 -0.82 48.75 37.79
C LEU A 125 0.45 47.99 37.39
N GLU A 126 1.61 48.33 37.94
CA GLU A 126 2.87 47.59 37.71
C GLU A 126 2.76 46.13 38.18
N ALA A 127 2.14 45.89 39.34
CA ALA A 127 1.89 44.54 39.83
C ALA A 127 0.94 43.76 38.93
N GLN A 128 -0.12 44.40 38.43
CA GLN A 128 -1.06 43.80 37.48
C GLN A 128 -0.37 43.46 36.15
N ILE A 129 0.41 44.38 35.57
CA ILE A 129 1.18 44.16 34.35
C ILE A 129 2.14 42.98 34.53
N SER A 130 2.86 42.92 35.66
CA SER A 130 3.76 41.81 35.96
C SER A 130 3.05 40.46 35.98
N ASN A 131 1.84 40.40 36.57
CA ASN A 131 1.03 39.18 36.58
C ASN A 131 0.54 38.81 35.18
N THR A 132 0.05 39.77 34.39
CA THR A 132 -0.40 39.53 33.01
C THR A 132 0.74 39.03 32.12
N VAL A 133 1.96 39.55 32.30
CA VAL A 133 3.14 39.07 31.55
C VAL A 133 3.45 37.61 31.89
N LYS A 134 3.37 37.21 33.17
CA LYS A 134 3.58 35.81 33.59
C LYS A 134 2.52 34.88 33.00
N GLU A 135 1.26 35.30 32.98
CA GLU A 135 0.17 34.53 32.36
C GLU A 135 0.37 34.37 30.85
N LYS A 136 0.74 35.45 30.15
CA LYS A 136 1.07 35.40 28.72
C LYS A 136 2.17 34.39 28.42
N GLN A 137 3.26 34.39 29.20
CA GLN A 137 4.35 33.41 29.05
C GLN A 137 3.88 31.97 29.27
N LYS A 138 2.94 31.75 30.20
CA LYS A 138 2.33 30.43 30.42
C LYS A 138 1.53 29.98 29.19
N TYR A 139 0.72 30.88 28.61
CA TYR A 139 -0.06 30.59 27.40
C TYR A 139 0.83 30.34 26.18
N GLU A 140 1.92 31.09 26.01
CA GLU A 140 2.90 30.86 24.93
C GLU A 140 3.53 29.47 25.03
N LYS A 141 3.89 29.01 26.23
CA LYS A 141 4.38 27.64 26.44
C LYS A 141 3.34 26.57 26.10
N LEU A 142 2.08 26.79 26.48
CA LEU A 142 0.98 25.87 26.15
C LEU A 142 0.73 25.83 24.64
N LYS A 143 0.75 26.97 23.98
CA LYS A 143 0.62 27.08 22.52
C LYS A 143 1.73 26.31 21.81
N ALA A 144 2.99 26.53 22.19
CA ALA A 144 4.13 25.82 21.61
C ALA A 144 4.05 24.29 21.83
N ASN A 145 3.55 23.84 22.98
CA ASN A 145 3.34 22.41 23.24
C ASN A 145 2.20 21.83 22.39
N ALA A 146 1.10 22.58 22.22
CA ALA A 146 -0.02 22.16 21.37
C ALA A 146 0.40 22.07 19.89
N GLU A 147 1.17 23.04 19.40
CA GLU A 147 1.73 23.04 18.04
C GLU A 147 2.62 21.81 17.79
N LYS A 148 3.49 21.47 18.75
CA LYS A 148 4.29 20.23 18.68
C LYS A 148 3.44 18.96 18.60
N LYS A 149 2.37 18.89 19.39
CA LYS A 149 1.44 17.75 19.34
C LYS A 149 0.72 17.67 18.00
N ILE A 150 0.30 18.80 17.44
CA ILE A 150 -0.36 18.84 16.12
C ILE A 150 0.57 18.29 15.04
N VAL A 151 1.84 18.69 15.02
CA VAL A 151 2.83 18.17 14.07
C VAL A 151 3.01 16.65 14.22
N ALA A 152 3.17 16.16 15.47
CA ALA A 152 3.29 14.72 15.71
C ALA A 152 2.03 13.93 15.27
N TYR A 153 0.82 14.48 15.48
CA TYR A 153 -0.40 13.86 14.98
C TYR A 153 -0.48 13.86 13.45
N GLN A 154 -0.03 14.92 12.79
CA GLN A 154 0.02 14.99 11.32
C GLN A 154 0.98 13.93 10.74
N GLU A 155 2.15 13.75 11.35
CA GLU A 155 3.11 12.71 10.95
C GLU A 155 2.50 11.31 11.11
N MET A 156 1.86 11.01 12.24
CA MET A 156 1.19 9.72 12.45
C MET A 156 0.06 9.48 11.45
N VAL A 157 -0.74 10.50 11.13
CA VAL A 157 -1.81 10.40 10.12
C VAL A 157 -1.21 10.08 8.75
N ASN A 158 -0.11 10.71 8.37
CA ASN A 158 0.57 10.44 7.09
C ASN A 158 1.10 9.01 7.02
N VAL A 159 1.71 8.50 8.09
CA VAL A 159 2.15 7.10 8.18
C VAL A 159 0.96 6.14 8.04
N LYS A 160 -0.12 6.36 8.80
CA LYS A 160 -1.33 5.52 8.71
C LYS A 160 -2.01 5.57 7.35
N LYS A 161 -1.95 6.71 6.65
CA LYS A 161 -2.45 6.83 5.29
C LYS A 161 -1.63 5.98 4.31
N SER A 162 -0.30 5.97 4.44
CA SER A 162 0.58 5.11 3.64
C SER A 162 0.33 3.62 3.91
N GLU A 163 0.27 3.22 5.18
CA GLU A 163 -0.04 1.84 5.57
C GLU A 163 -1.39 1.38 5.00
N LEU A 164 -2.42 2.23 5.06
CA LEU A 164 -3.74 1.92 4.51
C LEU A 164 -3.69 1.72 2.99
N GLN A 165 -2.92 2.53 2.28
CA GLN A 165 -2.73 2.38 0.83
C GLN A 165 -2.04 1.06 0.49
N GLU A 166 -0.98 0.69 1.21
CA GLU A 166 -0.29 -0.60 1.02
C GLU A 166 -1.22 -1.79 1.27
N VAL A 167 -2.01 -1.76 2.37
CA VAL A 167 -2.99 -2.81 2.67
C VAL A 167 -4.07 -2.90 1.59
N THR A 168 -4.49 -1.76 1.03
CA THR A 168 -5.48 -1.73 -0.06
C THR A 168 -4.93 -2.40 -1.32
N MET A 169 -3.70 -2.08 -1.71
CA MET A 169 -3.03 -2.73 -2.84
C MET A 169 -2.82 -4.23 -2.61
N ALA A 170 -2.39 -4.63 -1.41
CA ALA A 170 -2.20 -6.03 -1.06
C ALA A 170 -3.51 -6.83 -1.12
N LYS A 171 -4.62 -6.22 -0.71
CA LYS A 171 -5.96 -6.82 -0.79
C LYS A 171 -6.40 -7.03 -2.24
N GLU A 172 -6.14 -6.07 -3.13
CA GLU A 172 -6.43 -6.20 -4.56
C GLU A 172 -5.59 -7.31 -5.20
N ALA A 173 -4.28 -7.33 -4.93
CA ALA A 173 -3.39 -8.39 -5.42
C ALA A 173 -3.82 -9.79 -4.94
N ALA A 174 -4.22 -9.93 -3.67
CA ALA A 174 -4.73 -11.19 -3.14
C ALA A 174 -6.04 -11.63 -3.81
N LYS A 175 -6.91 -10.67 -4.17
CA LYS A 175 -8.15 -10.95 -4.91
C LYS A 175 -7.84 -11.46 -6.32
N GLU A 176 -6.93 -10.80 -7.03
CA GLU A 176 -6.49 -11.22 -8.37
C GLU A 176 -5.86 -12.61 -8.35
N GLN A 177 -5.01 -12.89 -7.35
CA GLN A 177 -4.42 -14.21 -7.16
C GLN A 177 -5.50 -15.28 -6.94
N LYS A 178 -6.49 -15.00 -6.08
CA LYS A 178 -7.60 -15.92 -5.84
C LYS A 178 -8.41 -16.20 -7.12
N GLU A 179 -8.72 -15.17 -7.91
CA GLU A 179 -9.43 -15.33 -9.19
C GLU A 179 -8.63 -16.18 -10.19
N LEU A 180 -7.30 -16.03 -10.22
CA LEU A 180 -6.42 -16.86 -11.04
C LEU A 180 -6.40 -18.32 -10.57
N GLU A 181 -6.31 -18.54 -9.27
CA GLU A 181 -6.36 -19.89 -8.68
C GLU A 181 -7.71 -20.58 -8.95
N GLU A 182 -8.83 -19.87 -8.86
CA GLU A 182 -10.15 -20.39 -9.21
C GLU A 182 -10.26 -20.76 -10.70
N LYS A 183 -9.72 -19.92 -11.60
CA LYS A 183 -9.65 -20.25 -13.05
C LYS A 183 -8.81 -21.50 -13.31
N ASN A 184 -7.66 -21.62 -12.64
CA ASN A 184 -6.79 -22.78 -12.76
C ASN A 184 -7.46 -24.05 -12.23
N LEU A 185 -8.13 -23.97 -11.07
CA LEU A 185 -8.89 -25.08 -10.51
C LEU A 185 -9.98 -25.57 -11.48
N ASN A 186 -10.74 -24.65 -12.06
CA ASN A 186 -11.76 -24.97 -13.05
C ASN A 186 -11.17 -25.65 -14.30
N ARG A 187 -9.99 -25.20 -14.77
CA ARG A 187 -9.27 -25.85 -15.87
C ARG A 187 -8.89 -27.29 -15.51
N TYR A 188 -8.33 -27.53 -14.33
CA TYR A 188 -7.94 -28.87 -13.89
C TYR A 188 -9.14 -29.79 -13.69
N LEU A 189 -10.27 -29.28 -13.18
CA LEU A 189 -11.51 -30.06 -13.06
C LEU A 189 -12.04 -30.49 -14.44
N ASN A 190 -12.01 -29.60 -15.43
CA ASN A 190 -12.40 -29.92 -16.80
C ASN A 190 -11.47 -30.97 -17.43
N GLU A 191 -10.15 -30.82 -17.24
CA GLU A 191 -9.16 -31.79 -17.72
C GLU A 191 -9.35 -33.16 -17.07
N ARG A 192 -9.55 -33.21 -15.74
CA ARG A 192 -9.87 -34.44 -15.01
C ARG A 192 -11.12 -35.12 -15.57
N ASN A 193 -12.19 -34.36 -15.81
CA ASN A 193 -13.43 -34.91 -16.35
C ASN A 193 -13.25 -35.44 -17.78
N ASN A 194 -12.38 -34.82 -18.59
CA ASN A 194 -12.05 -35.31 -19.93
C ASN A 194 -11.24 -36.62 -19.87
N LEU A 195 -10.24 -36.69 -18.99
CA LEU A 195 -9.46 -37.91 -18.76
C LEU A 195 -10.34 -39.04 -18.21
N GLU A 196 -11.28 -38.74 -17.32
CA GLU A 196 -12.23 -39.72 -16.80
C GLU A 196 -13.11 -40.30 -17.91
N LYS A 197 -13.62 -39.46 -18.83
CA LYS A 197 -14.34 -39.92 -20.03
C LYS A 197 -13.46 -40.79 -20.92
N GLN A 198 -12.18 -40.46 -21.09
CA GLN A 198 -11.24 -41.27 -21.86
C GLN A 198 -11.00 -42.64 -21.22
N ILE A 199 -10.76 -42.70 -19.90
CA ILE A 199 -10.60 -43.94 -19.15
C ILE A 199 -11.82 -44.85 -19.30
N VAL A 200 -13.03 -44.28 -19.27
CA VAL A 200 -14.26 -45.06 -19.49
C VAL A 200 -14.28 -45.68 -20.90
N ARG A 201 -13.95 -44.90 -21.94
CA ARG A 201 -13.87 -45.42 -23.32
C ARG A 201 -12.84 -46.54 -23.45
N GLU A 202 -11.63 -46.33 -22.95
CA GLU A 202 -10.55 -47.33 -23.01
C GLU A 202 -10.91 -48.61 -22.22
N ARG A 203 -11.62 -48.49 -21.09
CA ARG A 203 -12.14 -49.64 -20.34
C ARG A 203 -13.19 -50.41 -21.14
N ASP A 204 -14.08 -49.72 -21.84
CA ASP A 204 -15.11 -50.37 -22.65
C ASP A 204 -14.52 -51.03 -23.91
N GLU A 205 -13.54 -50.41 -24.55
CA GLU A 205 -12.73 -51.03 -25.62
C GLU A 205 -12.03 -52.30 -25.13
N THR A 206 -11.38 -52.23 -23.96
CA THR A 206 -10.73 -53.39 -23.34
C THR A 206 -11.73 -54.52 -23.05
N ARG A 207 -12.95 -54.19 -22.59
CA ARG A 207 -14.02 -55.18 -22.37
C ARG A 207 -14.48 -55.81 -23.69
N ALA A 208 -14.62 -55.03 -24.75
CA ALA A 208 -15.00 -55.54 -26.07
C ALA A 208 -13.95 -56.51 -26.62
N LEU A 209 -12.68 -56.12 -26.61
CA LEU A 209 -11.56 -56.97 -27.03
C LEU A 209 -11.49 -58.26 -26.21
N ASN A 210 -11.71 -58.20 -24.89
CA ASN A 210 -11.76 -59.41 -24.06
C ASN A 210 -12.88 -60.37 -24.45
N ARG A 211 -14.07 -59.87 -24.83
CA ARG A 211 -15.15 -60.74 -25.35
C ARG A 211 -14.76 -61.39 -26.66
N GLU A 212 -14.10 -60.67 -27.56
CA GLU A 212 -13.59 -61.21 -28.82
C GLU A 212 -12.53 -62.29 -28.59
N ILE A 213 -11.57 -62.06 -27.68
CA ILE A 213 -10.57 -63.05 -27.29
C ILE A 213 -11.24 -64.33 -26.79
N VAL A 214 -12.26 -64.22 -25.93
CA VAL A 214 -13.02 -65.37 -25.44
C VAL A 214 -13.74 -66.10 -26.59
N ALA A 215 -14.35 -65.37 -27.52
CA ALA A 215 -15.01 -65.96 -28.68
C ALA A 215 -14.02 -66.67 -29.62
N LEU A 216 -12.86 -66.07 -29.88
CA LEU A 216 -11.80 -66.66 -30.69
C LEU A 216 -11.22 -67.91 -30.05
N LYS A 217 -10.96 -67.91 -28.73
CA LYS A 217 -10.52 -69.10 -27.99
C LYS A 217 -11.51 -70.26 -28.16
N LYS A 218 -12.81 -70.00 -28.08
CA LYS A 218 -13.85 -71.03 -28.34
C LYS A 218 -13.80 -71.55 -29.77
N ARG A 219 -13.62 -70.67 -30.77
CA ARG A 219 -13.50 -71.07 -32.19
C ARG A 219 -12.25 -71.92 -32.44
N ILE A 220 -11.11 -71.56 -31.84
CA ILE A 220 -9.87 -72.32 -31.92
C ILE A 220 -10.07 -73.72 -31.32
N ALA A 221 -10.62 -73.81 -30.11
CA ALA A 221 -10.90 -75.11 -29.47
C ALA A 221 -11.85 -75.99 -30.31
N ALA A 222 -12.86 -75.41 -30.95
CA ALA A 222 -13.75 -76.12 -31.86
C ALA A 222 -13.01 -76.60 -33.13
N ALA A 223 -12.14 -75.76 -33.70
CA ALA A 223 -11.32 -76.11 -34.85
C ALA A 223 -10.33 -77.24 -34.53
N GLU A 224 -9.67 -77.19 -33.36
CA GLU A 224 -8.79 -78.25 -32.86
C GLU A 224 -9.54 -79.58 -32.69
N LYS A 225 -10.75 -79.55 -32.10
CA LYS A 225 -11.61 -80.73 -31.98
C LYS A 225 -11.97 -81.31 -33.36
N ASN A 226 -12.31 -80.46 -34.32
CA ASN A 226 -12.60 -80.88 -35.69
C ASN A 226 -11.36 -81.48 -36.36
N GLN A 227 -10.19 -80.86 -36.19
CA GLN A 227 -8.92 -81.37 -36.73
C GLN A 227 -8.57 -82.75 -36.16
N ALA A 228 -8.74 -82.95 -34.85
CA ALA A 228 -8.54 -84.25 -34.20
C ALA A 228 -9.50 -85.32 -34.76
N SER A 229 -10.77 -84.97 -34.96
CA SER A 229 -11.77 -85.86 -35.57
C SER A 229 -11.39 -86.25 -37.01
N LEU A 230 -10.93 -85.30 -37.82
CA LEU A 230 -10.43 -85.55 -39.17
C LEU A 230 -9.18 -86.43 -39.18
N ARG A 231 -8.22 -86.21 -38.27
CA ARG A 231 -7.04 -87.08 -38.10
C ARG A 231 -7.44 -88.51 -37.79
N ASN A 232 -8.38 -88.71 -36.86
CA ASN A 232 -8.89 -90.04 -36.52
C ASN A 232 -9.59 -90.72 -37.70
N LYS A 233 -10.40 -90.00 -38.47
CA LYS A 233 -11.02 -90.53 -39.70
C LYS A 233 -9.97 -90.93 -40.72
N THR A 234 -8.94 -90.10 -40.91
CA THR A 234 -7.82 -90.36 -41.81
C THR A 234 -7.06 -91.62 -41.37
N GLN A 235 -6.73 -91.75 -40.08
CA GLN A 235 -6.06 -92.93 -39.53
C GLN A 235 -6.88 -94.21 -39.68
N LYS A 236 -8.20 -94.13 -39.49
CA LYS A 236 -9.10 -95.27 -39.76
C LYS A 236 -9.05 -95.66 -41.24
N SER A 237 -9.10 -94.70 -42.15
CA SER A 237 -9.01 -94.97 -43.59
C SER A 237 -7.66 -95.56 -44.01
N THR A 238 -6.54 -95.10 -43.42
CA THR A 238 -5.21 -95.68 -43.69
C THR A 238 -5.11 -97.10 -43.17
N ASN A 239 -5.69 -97.41 -42.01
CA ASN A 239 -5.73 -98.78 -41.47
C ASN A 239 -6.57 -99.72 -42.34
N ILE A 240 -7.72 -99.25 -42.86
CA ILE A 240 -8.55 -100.00 -43.81
C ILE A 240 -7.77 -100.27 -45.10
N ASN A 241 -7.11 -99.25 -45.65
CA ASN A 241 -6.29 -99.39 -46.86
C ASN A 241 -5.10 -100.34 -46.65
N ALA A 242 -4.47 -100.32 -45.46
CA ALA A 242 -3.40 -101.26 -45.11
C ALA A 242 -3.93 -102.71 -45.08
N ARG A 243 -5.07 -102.96 -44.43
CA ARG A 243 -5.72 -104.29 -44.45
C ARG A 243 -6.10 -104.73 -45.86
N ALA A 244 -6.68 -103.84 -46.66
CA ALA A 244 -7.04 -104.12 -48.04
C ALA A 244 -5.79 -104.43 -48.90
N LYS A 245 -4.66 -103.79 -48.62
CA LYS A 245 -3.37 -104.11 -49.24
C LYS A 245 -2.87 -105.48 -48.80
N ASP A 246 -2.89 -105.80 -47.49
CA ASP A 246 -2.48 -107.10 -46.98
C ASP A 246 -3.34 -108.24 -47.56
N GLU A 247 -4.66 -108.03 -47.66
CA GLU A 247 -5.59 -108.95 -48.33
C GLU A 247 -5.25 -109.11 -49.81
N ARG A 248 -4.99 -108.00 -50.52
CA ARG A 248 -4.55 -108.02 -51.92
C ARG A 248 -3.23 -108.79 -52.08
N ASP A 249 -2.26 -108.58 -51.19
CA ASP A 249 -0.96 -109.26 -51.23
C ASP A 249 -1.11 -110.76 -50.89
N MET A 250 -1.98 -111.12 -49.94
CA MET A 250 -2.32 -112.51 -49.65
C MET A 250 -3.01 -113.19 -50.83
N LEU A 251 -3.98 -112.52 -51.46
CA LEU A 251 -4.64 -113.01 -52.67
C LEU A 251 -3.63 -113.15 -53.81
N ASN A 252 -2.73 -112.20 -54.01
CA ASN A 252 -1.65 -112.29 -54.98
C ASN A 252 -0.71 -113.48 -54.69
N ARG A 253 -0.36 -113.75 -53.42
CA ARG A 253 0.40 -114.96 -53.03
C ARG A 253 -0.39 -116.24 -53.29
N LYS A 254 -1.69 -116.29 -53.01
CA LYS A 254 -2.55 -117.43 -53.33
C LYS A 254 -2.65 -117.66 -54.83
N VAL A 255 -2.85 -116.61 -55.63
CA VAL A 255 -2.82 -116.67 -57.11
C VAL A 255 -1.45 -117.13 -57.60
N SER A 256 -0.36 -116.65 -57.02
CA SER A 256 1.02 -117.13 -57.26
C SER A 256 1.18 -118.61 -56.94
N ASN A 257 0.61 -119.11 -55.84
CA ASN A 257 0.68 -120.53 -55.48
C ASN A 257 -0.22 -121.40 -56.37
N VAL A 258 -1.38 -120.91 -56.78
CA VAL A 258 -2.25 -121.58 -57.77
C VAL A 258 -1.56 -121.61 -59.15
N THR A 259 -0.90 -120.53 -59.54
CA THR A 259 -0.11 -120.47 -60.80
C THR A 259 1.25 -121.15 -60.70
N GLY A 260 1.77 -121.39 -59.49
CA GLY A 260 2.96 -122.19 -59.20
C GLY A 260 2.68 -123.69 -59.22
N SER A 261 1.55 -124.13 -58.67
CA SER A 261 1.07 -125.52 -58.74
C SER A 261 0.48 -125.88 -60.11
N ASN A 262 -0.01 -124.90 -60.88
CA ASN A 262 -0.36 -125.08 -62.31
C ASN A 262 0.78 -124.74 -63.28
N LYS A 263 2.02 -124.49 -62.80
CA LYS A 263 3.17 -124.22 -63.67
C LYS A 263 3.89 -125.47 -64.20
N ALA A 264 3.39 -126.66 -63.88
CA ALA A 264 3.87 -127.93 -64.43
C ALA A 264 3.02 -128.47 -65.60
N LEU A 265 1.78 -127.99 -65.78
CA LEU A 265 0.93 -128.38 -66.91
C LEU A 265 0.32 -127.12 -67.53
N ILE A 266 0.98 -126.65 -68.59
CA ILE A 266 0.53 -125.84 -69.73
C ILE A 266 1.77 -125.04 -70.18
N ARG A 267 2.74 -125.78 -70.74
CA ARG A 267 3.61 -125.22 -71.77
C ARG A 267 2.74 -125.15 -73.02
N SER A 268 2.34 -123.96 -73.41
CA SER A 268 1.78 -123.70 -74.74
C SER A 268 2.33 -122.38 -75.28
N PRO A 269 2.66 -122.32 -76.57
CA PRO A 269 3.83 -121.63 -77.09
C PRO A 269 3.40 -120.47 -77.98
N LEU A 270 3.46 -119.24 -77.50
CA LEU A 270 3.21 -118.06 -78.34
C LEU A 270 4.21 -116.97 -78.02
N ARG A 271 5.46 -117.20 -78.44
CA ARG A 271 6.40 -116.11 -78.71
C ARG A 271 6.75 -116.20 -80.19
N ASN A 272 6.60 -115.08 -80.89
CA ASN A 272 6.99 -114.83 -82.29
C ASN A 272 5.91 -115.09 -83.35
N CYS A 273 4.87 -114.26 -83.39
CA CYS A 273 4.04 -114.09 -84.59
C CYS A 273 4.35 -112.73 -85.24
N LYS A 274 4.80 -112.75 -86.50
CA LYS A 274 4.93 -111.57 -87.37
C LYS A 274 3.85 -111.65 -88.46
N VAL A 275 3.16 -110.54 -88.71
CA VAL A 275 2.07 -110.45 -89.71
C VAL A 275 2.42 -109.36 -90.71
N THR A 276 2.27 -109.63 -92.00
CA THR A 276 2.48 -108.67 -93.10
C THR A 276 1.14 -108.39 -93.79
N SER A 277 0.77 -107.11 -93.94
CA SER A 277 -0.50 -106.72 -94.58
C SER A 277 -0.36 -106.62 -96.10
N GLU A 278 -1.24 -107.28 -96.84
CA GLU A 278 -1.42 -107.11 -98.29
C GLU A 278 -2.78 -106.41 -98.48
N ALA A 279 -2.78 -105.07 -98.64
CA ALA A 279 -3.93 -104.18 -98.83
C ALA A 279 -4.81 -103.86 -97.60
N LYS A 280 -5.51 -102.70 -97.66
CA LYS A 280 -6.23 -102.04 -96.54
C LYS A 280 -7.38 -102.85 -95.90
N GLU A 281 -7.72 -104.02 -96.46
CA GLU A 281 -8.88 -104.82 -96.05
C GLU A 281 -8.54 -106.30 -95.79
N SER A 282 -7.27 -106.71 -95.93
CA SER A 282 -6.85 -108.11 -95.66
C SER A 282 -5.43 -108.20 -95.11
N ALA A 283 -5.20 -109.12 -94.17
CA ALA A 283 -3.88 -109.41 -93.62
C ALA A 283 -3.53 -110.88 -93.80
N ARG A 284 -2.32 -111.17 -94.32
CA ARG A 284 -1.83 -112.53 -94.46
C ARG A 284 -0.91 -112.86 -93.29
N VAL A 285 -1.32 -113.84 -92.48
CA VAL A 285 -0.49 -114.34 -91.37
C VAL A 285 0.59 -115.26 -91.94
N VAL A 286 1.85 -114.88 -91.79
CA VAL A 286 3.01 -115.65 -92.29
C VAL A 286 3.59 -116.59 -91.21
N GLY A 287 2.97 -116.64 -90.02
CA GLY A 287 3.40 -117.43 -88.87
C GLY A 287 2.43 -118.55 -88.47
N SER A 288 2.78 -119.26 -87.39
CA SER A 288 2.22 -120.54 -86.91
C SER A 288 0.82 -120.46 -86.30
N ILE A 289 -0.13 -119.83 -87.00
CA ILE A 289 -1.56 -120.11 -86.89
C ILE A 289 -1.94 -120.68 -88.26
N LYS A 290 -2.01 -122.02 -88.37
CA LYS A 290 -2.11 -122.81 -89.63
C LYS A 290 -1.58 -122.09 -90.88
N LYS A 291 -0.27 -122.25 -91.13
CA LYS A 291 0.42 -121.69 -92.30
C LYS A 291 -0.39 -121.96 -93.59
N GLY A 292 -0.79 -120.91 -94.30
CA GLY A 292 -1.57 -120.99 -95.54
C GLY A 292 -3.06 -120.61 -95.43
N VAL A 293 -3.56 -120.29 -94.24
CA VAL A 293 -4.96 -119.87 -94.03
C VAL A 293 -5.10 -118.34 -94.09
N ARG A 294 -6.12 -117.84 -94.83
CA ARG A 294 -6.47 -116.41 -94.85
C ARG A 294 -7.36 -116.09 -93.65
N TYR A 295 -6.99 -115.04 -92.91
CA TYR A 295 -7.79 -114.46 -91.84
C TYR A 295 -8.38 -113.14 -92.33
N GLU A 296 -9.63 -112.86 -91.99
CA GLU A 296 -10.25 -111.57 -92.28
C GLU A 296 -9.95 -110.58 -91.15
N LEU A 297 -9.65 -109.33 -91.52
CA LEU A 297 -9.45 -108.28 -90.53
C LEU A 297 -10.80 -107.88 -89.96
N PHE A 298 -11.05 -108.20 -88.70
CA PHE A 298 -12.32 -107.86 -88.05
C PHE A 298 -12.32 -106.42 -87.55
N ARG A 299 -11.27 -106.02 -86.81
CA ARG A 299 -11.17 -104.66 -86.26
C ARG A 299 -9.74 -104.29 -85.90
N ILE A 300 -9.41 -103.00 -86.03
CA ILE A 300 -8.22 -102.41 -85.42
C ILE A 300 -8.56 -102.00 -83.99
N VAL A 301 -7.92 -102.66 -83.00
CA VAL A 301 -8.19 -102.43 -81.57
C VAL A 301 -7.49 -101.16 -81.09
N ASN A 302 -6.25 -100.94 -81.53
CA ASN A 302 -5.50 -99.70 -81.31
C ASN A 302 -4.38 -99.58 -82.36
N LYS A 303 -3.53 -98.54 -82.26
CA LYS A 303 -2.42 -98.30 -83.20
C LYS A 303 -1.51 -99.52 -83.40
N ASN A 304 -1.37 -100.38 -82.38
CA ASN A 304 -0.40 -101.47 -82.34
C ASN A 304 -1.05 -102.86 -82.35
N TRP A 305 -2.37 -102.98 -82.38
CA TRP A 305 -3.05 -104.28 -82.26
C TRP A 305 -4.23 -104.39 -83.21
N VAL A 306 -4.34 -105.55 -83.86
CA VAL A 306 -5.44 -105.92 -84.75
C VAL A 306 -6.12 -107.20 -84.25
N GLU A 307 -7.44 -107.23 -84.39
CA GLU A 307 -8.29 -108.40 -84.17
C GLU A 307 -8.55 -109.06 -85.53
N LEU A 308 -8.15 -110.33 -85.65
CA LEU A 308 -8.32 -111.17 -86.82
C LEU A 308 -9.39 -112.21 -86.54
N GLN A 309 -10.27 -112.46 -87.50
CA GLN A 309 -11.34 -113.46 -87.39
C GLN A 309 -11.17 -114.56 -88.46
N LEU A 310 -11.38 -115.81 -88.02
CA LEU A 310 -11.51 -116.98 -88.89
C LEU A 310 -12.70 -117.80 -88.39
N GLY A 311 -13.83 -117.72 -89.11
CA GLY A 311 -15.08 -118.32 -88.65
C GLY A 311 -15.54 -117.70 -87.32
N PHE A 312 -15.68 -118.50 -86.27
CA PHE A 312 -16.09 -118.05 -84.93
C PHE A 312 -14.91 -117.78 -83.98
N GLU A 313 -13.68 -118.05 -84.41
CA GLU A 313 -12.48 -117.82 -83.60
C GLU A 313 -11.91 -116.42 -83.84
N ARG A 314 -11.51 -115.76 -82.75
CA ARG A 314 -10.89 -114.43 -82.75
C ARG A 314 -9.47 -114.53 -82.22
N ALA A 315 -8.53 -113.91 -82.93
CA ALA A 315 -7.13 -113.85 -82.53
C ALA A 315 -6.67 -112.37 -82.51
N TYR A 316 -5.79 -112.05 -81.57
CA TYR A 316 -5.16 -110.72 -81.47
C TYR A 316 -3.72 -110.80 -81.94
N ALA A 317 -3.34 -109.91 -82.85
CA ALA A 317 -1.98 -109.81 -83.37
C ALA A 317 -1.44 -108.39 -83.23
N GLU A 318 -0.15 -108.29 -82.91
CA GLU A 318 0.55 -107.01 -82.83
C GLU A 318 0.85 -106.49 -84.25
N ARG A 319 0.43 -105.26 -84.52
CA ARG A 319 0.60 -104.55 -85.78
C ARG A 319 2.05 -104.13 -85.93
N THR A 320 2.86 -104.98 -86.53
CA THR A 320 4.24 -104.64 -86.92
C THR A 320 4.20 -103.89 -88.26
N CYS A 321 4.25 -102.56 -88.17
CA CYS A 321 4.17 -101.64 -89.31
C CYS A 321 5.43 -101.70 -90.19
N PHE A 322 5.29 -101.93 -91.50
CA PHE A 322 6.02 -101.32 -92.64
C PHE A 322 5.23 -101.74 -93.89
N LEU A 323 4.53 -100.91 -94.69
CA LEU A 323 5.02 -99.78 -95.50
C LEU A 323 6.40 -100.06 -96.11
N ARG A 324 6.44 -101.07 -96.98
CA ARG A 324 6.95 -100.99 -98.35
C ARG A 324 6.17 -101.99 -99.20
#